data_AF-A0A9D8GYF6-F1
#
_entry.id   AF-A0A9D8GYF6-F1
#
_cell.length_a   1.000
_cell.length_b   1.000
_cell.length_c   1.000
_cell.angle_alpha   90.00
_cell.angle_beta   90.00
_cell.angle_gamma   90.00
#
_symmetry.space_group_name_H-M   'P 1'
#
loop_
_entity.id
_entity.type
_entity.pdbx_description
1 polymer ?
#
loop_
_entity_poly.entity_id
_entity_poly.type
_entity_poly.pdbx_seq_one_letter_code
_entity_poly.pdbx_strand_id
1 'polypeptide(L)'
;MSTEASANAAAGFLASLQESDLYSMGAFFCDQHPELVEEVVARSEAIEQRGLERWAGETETPVEEAFRTLVTGLAVRYYKALAG
;
A
#
# COMPACT_ATOMS: atom_id res chain seq x y z
N MET A 1 -1.95 -12.70 -24.23
CA MET A 1 -1.66 -13.66 -23.14
C MET A 1 -0.91 -13.04 -21.97
N SER A 2 -0.05 -12.03 -22.16
CA SER A 2 0.70 -11.41 -21.03
C SER A 2 -0.12 -10.48 -20.13
N THR A 3 -1.19 -9.85 -20.63
CA THR A 3 -2.01 -8.89 -19.87
C THR A 3 -2.95 -9.57 -18.85
N GLU A 4 -3.54 -10.71 -19.22
CA GLU A 4 -4.43 -11.48 -18.33
C GLU A 4 -3.67 -12.10 -17.16
N ALA A 5 -2.42 -12.53 -17.38
CA ALA A 5 -1.57 -13.05 -16.32
C ALA A 5 -1.25 -11.98 -15.25
N SER A 6 -1.01 -10.74 -15.68
CA SER A 6 -0.76 -9.60 -14.79
C SER A 6 -2.02 -9.20 -13.99
N ALA A 7 -3.17 -9.15 -14.65
CA ALA A 7 -4.45 -8.89 -13.98
C ALA A 7 -4.81 -9.96 -12.94
N ASN A 8 -4.50 -11.23 -13.23
CA ASN A 8 -4.74 -12.34 -12.32
C ASN A 8 -3.74 -12.36 -11.14
N ALA A 9 -2.49 -11.94 -11.37
CA ALA A 9 -1.52 -11.73 -10.29
C ALA A 9 -1.93 -10.56 -9.38
N ALA A 10 -2.42 -9.46 -9.94
CA ALA A 10 -2.98 -8.34 -9.18
C ALA A 10 -4.23 -8.76 -8.39
N ALA A 11 -5.13 -9.56 -8.99
CA ALA A 11 -6.30 -10.10 -8.31
C ALA A 11 -5.94 -11.08 -7.19
N GLY A 12 -4.92 -11.93 -7.38
CA GLY A 12 -4.40 -12.85 -6.36
C GLY A 12 -3.75 -12.11 -5.19
N PHE A 13 -3.01 -11.02 -5.48
CA PHE A 13 -2.45 -10.12 -4.47
C PHE A 13 -3.54 -9.33 -3.72
N LEU A 14 -4.58 -8.86 -4.43
CA LEU A 14 -5.74 -8.20 -3.82
C LEU A 14 -6.56 -9.16 -2.95
N ALA A 15 -6.66 -10.44 -3.34
CA ALA A 15 -7.32 -11.47 -2.54
C ALA A 15 -6.53 -11.81 -1.26
N SER A 16 -5.19 -11.76 -1.30
CA SER A 16 -4.34 -11.89 -0.11
C SER A 16 -4.24 -10.61 0.74
N LEU A 17 -5.07 -9.60 0.49
CA LEU A 17 -5.21 -8.39 1.31
C LEU A 17 -6.53 -8.37 2.10
N GLN A 18 -7.32 -9.46 2.07
CA GLN A 18 -8.58 -9.53 2.81
C GLN A 18 -8.35 -9.39 4.33
N GLU A 19 -8.91 -8.32 4.91
CA GLU A 19 -9.07 -7.89 6.32
C GLU A 19 -8.03 -8.30 7.39
N SER A 20 -7.69 -9.58 7.53
CA SER A 20 -6.63 -10.09 8.42
C SER A 20 -5.24 -9.61 8.00
N ASP A 21 -5.01 -9.49 6.70
CA ASP A 21 -3.67 -9.24 6.15
C ASP A 21 -3.29 -7.76 6.22
N LEU A 22 -4.25 -6.84 6.04
CA LEU A 22 -4.01 -5.40 6.23
C LEU A 22 -3.75 -5.06 7.70
N TYR A 23 -4.50 -5.64 8.64
CA TYR A 23 -4.23 -5.43 10.07
C TYR A 23 -2.86 -5.97 10.47
N SER A 24 -2.53 -7.20 10.06
CA SER A 24 -1.24 -7.84 10.36
C SER A 24 -0.06 -7.10 9.71
N MET A 25 -0.24 -6.62 8.48
CA MET A 25 0.76 -5.83 7.77
C MET A 25 0.97 -4.45 8.42
N GLY A 26 -0.11 -3.78 8.82
CA GLY A 26 -0.06 -2.50 9.53
C GLY A 26 0.64 -2.63 10.89
N ALA A 27 0.28 -3.65 11.67
CA ALA A 27 0.91 -3.96 12.96
C ALA A 27 2.40 -4.26 12.80
N PHE A 28 2.77 -5.17 11.89
CA PHE A 28 4.17 -5.52 11.63
C PHE A 28 5.01 -4.33 11.18
N PHE A 29 4.46 -3.48 10.31
CA PHE A 29 5.15 -2.27 9.84
C PHE A 29 5.35 -1.26 10.97
N CYS A 30 4.33 -1.03 11.81
CA CYS A 30 4.44 -0.15 12.96
C CYS A 30 5.48 -0.64 14.00
N ASP A 31 5.63 -1.96 14.16
CA ASP A 31 6.61 -2.56 15.06
C ASP A 31 8.06 -2.52 14.52
N GLN A 32 8.25 -2.75 13.21
CA GLN A 32 9.59 -2.84 12.61
C GLN A 32 10.16 -1.50 12.16
N HIS A 33 9.31 -0.56 11.73
CA HIS A 33 9.71 0.73 11.15
C HIS A 33 8.87 1.89 11.70
N PRO A 34 8.83 2.10 13.04
CA PRO A 34 8.00 3.14 13.65
C PRO A 34 8.32 4.55 13.14
N GLU A 35 9.57 4.81 12.74
CA GLU A 35 10.04 6.09 12.19
C GLU A 35 9.50 6.39 10.79
N LEU A 36 9.14 5.36 10.01
CA LEU A 36 8.64 5.50 8.64
C LEU A 36 7.11 5.55 8.56
N VAL A 37 6.41 5.33 9.69
CA VAL A 37 4.95 5.29 9.77
C VAL A 37 4.31 6.59 9.26
N GLU A 38 4.81 7.74 9.70
CA GLU A 38 4.23 9.02 9.27
C GLU A 38 4.56 9.32 7.80
N GLU A 39 5.76 8.94 7.33
CA GLU A 39 6.16 9.11 5.93
C GLU A 39 5.31 8.24 5.00
N VAL A 40 5.13 6.94 5.31
CA VAL A 40 4.39 6.02 4.45
C VAL A 40 2.92 6.42 4.36
N VAL A 41 2.34 6.93 5.45
CA VAL A 41 0.98 7.47 5.46
C VAL A 41 0.89 8.69 4.56
N ALA A 42 1.77 9.69 4.72
CA ALA A 42 1.78 10.89 3.89
C ALA A 42 1.98 10.58 2.39
N ARG A 43 2.86 9.63 2.06
CA ARG A 43 3.07 9.18 0.68
C ARG A 43 1.84 8.46 0.14
N SER A 44 1.18 7.62 0.94
CA SER A 44 -0.06 6.96 0.54
C SER A 44 -1.19 7.96 0.25
N GLU A 45 -1.33 9.02 1.05
CA GLU A 45 -2.32 10.08 0.84
C GLU A 45 -2.01 10.89 -0.43
N ALA A 46 -0.74 11.18 -0.69
CA ALA A 46 -0.31 11.84 -1.92
C ALA A 46 -0.64 10.99 -3.16
N ILE A 47 -0.50 9.67 -3.07
CA ILE A 47 -0.90 8.73 -4.13
C ILE A 47 -2.42 8.76 -4.34
N GLU A 48 -3.22 8.75 -3.27
CA GLU A 48 -4.69 8.85 -3.35
C GLU A 48 -5.17 10.14 -4.03
N GLN A 49 -4.53 11.27 -3.70
CA GLN A 49 -4.91 12.58 -4.24
C GLN A 49 -4.55 12.75 -5.72
N ARG A 50 -3.39 12.21 -6.14
CA ARG A 50 -2.87 12.42 -7.51
C ARG A 50 -3.24 11.30 -8.47
N GLY A 51 -3.54 10.11 -7.95
CA GLY A 51 -3.66 8.87 -8.70
C GLY A 51 -2.32 8.13 -8.83
N LEU A 52 -2.39 6.79 -8.76
CA LEU A 52 -1.24 5.89 -8.67
C LEU A 52 -0.22 6.07 -9.80
N GLU A 53 -0.65 5.93 -11.06
CA GLU A 53 0.26 6.03 -12.22
C GLU A 53 0.87 7.42 -12.36
N ARG A 54 0.08 8.46 -12.05
CA ARG A 54 0.53 9.84 -12.13
C ARG A 54 1.60 10.14 -11.09
N TRP A 55 1.34 9.76 -9.84
CA TRP A 55 2.30 9.94 -8.76
C TRP A 55 3.59 9.17 -9.03
N ALA A 56 3.48 7.91 -9.48
CA ALA A 56 4.62 7.08 -9.84
C ALA A 56 5.49 7.71 -10.94
N GLY A 57 4.87 8.30 -11.96
CA GLY A 57 5.58 9.03 -13.02
C GLY A 57 6.26 10.31 -12.54
N GLU A 58 5.63 11.08 -11.65
CA GLU A 58 6.19 12.32 -11.08
C GLU A 58 7.39 12.06 -10.16
N THR A 59 7.40 10.92 -9.46
CA THR A 59 8.45 10.57 -8.49
C THR A 59 9.48 9.58 -9.04
N GLU A 60 9.43 9.28 -10.34
CA GLU A 60 10.29 8.28 -11.00
C GLU A 60 10.30 6.93 -10.27
N THR A 61 9.18 6.58 -9.64
CA THR A 61 9.01 5.37 -8.84
C THR A 61 8.28 4.31 -9.66
N PRO A 62 8.71 3.03 -9.66
CA PRO A 62 7.95 1.97 -10.30
C PRO A 62 6.51 1.89 -9.78
N VAL A 63 5.54 1.63 -10.66
CA VAL A 63 4.12 1.64 -10.29
C VAL A 63 3.80 0.57 -9.24
N GLU A 64 4.52 -0.56 -9.27
CA GLU A 64 4.39 -1.63 -8.28
C GLU A 64 4.86 -1.19 -6.89
N GLU A 65 5.91 -0.35 -6.82
CA GLU A 65 6.42 0.21 -5.57
C GLU A 65 5.50 1.31 -5.03
N ALA A 66 4.96 2.16 -5.90
CA ALA A 66 3.93 3.11 -5.54
C ALA A 66 2.68 2.39 -4.99
N PHE A 67 2.28 1.28 -5.62
CA PHE A 67 1.14 0.49 -5.18
C PHE A 67 1.38 -0.15 -3.80
N ARG A 68 2.58 -0.70 -3.59
CA ARG A 68 2.98 -1.21 -2.27
C ARG A 68 2.94 -0.10 -1.21
N THR A 69 3.44 1.09 -1.52
CA THR A 69 3.40 2.25 -0.62
C THR A 69 1.97 2.63 -0.25
N LEU A 70 1.07 2.66 -1.24
CA LEU A 70 -0.35 2.94 -1.03
C LEU A 70 -1.00 1.91 -0.10
N VAL A 71 -0.83 0.62 -0.39
CA VAL A 71 -1.41 -0.48 0.40
C VAL A 71 -0.85 -0.48 1.83
N THR A 72 0.46 -0.27 2.00
CA THR A 72 1.07 -0.18 3.34
C THR A 72 0.51 1.01 4.13
N GLY A 73 0.39 2.19 3.53
CA GLY A 73 -0.18 3.35 4.23
C GLY A 73 -1.66 3.18 4.58
N LEU A 74 -2.43 2.48 3.73
CA LEU A 74 -3.81 2.06 4.06
C LEU A 74 -3.85 1.06 5.22
N ALA A 75 -2.99 0.04 5.20
CA ALA A 75 -2.86 -0.95 6.26
C ALA A 75 -2.52 -0.31 7.62
N VAL A 76 -1.57 0.63 7.63
CA VAL A 76 -1.17 1.38 8.82
C VAL A 76 -2.31 2.25 9.35
N ARG A 77 -3.04 2.98 8.47
CA ARG A 77 -4.21 3.78 8.88
C ARG A 77 -5.33 2.89 9.44
N TYR A 78 -5.59 1.74 8.81
CA TYR A 78 -6.57 0.76 9.28
C TYR A 78 -6.18 0.19 10.66
N TYR A 79 -4.93 -0.23 10.83
CA TYR A 79 -4.41 -0.69 12.10
C TYR A 79 -4.54 0.38 13.20
N LYS A 80 -4.10 1.62 12.94
CA LYS A 80 -4.22 2.74 13.90
C LYS A 80 -5.68 3.01 14.29
N ALA A 81 -6.63 2.85 13.36
CA ALA A 81 -8.06 3.06 13.65
C ALA A 81 -8.65 1.93 14.53
N LEU A 82 -8.10 0.73 14.48
CA LEU A 82 -8.56 -0.44 15.24
C LEU A 82 -7.81 -0.67 16.56
N ALA A 83 -6.52 -0.34 16.60
CA ALA A 83 -5.66 -0.48 17.78
C ALA A 83 -5.79 0.69 18.78
N GLY A 84 -6.73 1.61 18.52
CA GLY A 84 -7.11 2.69 19.44
C GLY A 84 -7.67 2.19 20.76
#